data_AF-A0A7J5YKA5-F1
#
_entry.id   AF-A0A7J5YKA5-F1
#
_cell.length_a   1.000
_cell.length_b   1.000
_cell.length_c   1.000
_cell.angle_alpha   90.00
_cell.angle_beta   90.00
_cell.angle_gamma   90.00
#
_symmetry.space_group_name_H-M   'P 1'
#
loop_
_entity.id
_entity.type
_entity.pdbx_description
1 polymer ?
#
loop_
_entity_poly.entity_id
_entity_poly.type
_entity_poly.pdbx_seq_one_letter_code
_entity_poly.pdbx_strand_id
1 'polypeptide(L)'
;MICHTLIRHVFISLASSLSSDEIVTDSCSTTTDTRCQCKSGTFCVPDQACEVCKRCARCKPGEEEVKKCTPFSNTECRKRDPSPTEKTPAPPSPTPASSADIVTPVCISLAILFIIIALAVWWLKRRSCETPCLKSHCDSSEIVKIPIDDPLQQRLVPLLGSEKSLKKSFDLFDEYLDVRIHNKFFRMIGVSDNHIRISENGAPVDKVYELLKNWMQRQGLKADINVLLEALLSMDQRRSAESIASAALRRGYYRHADTP
;
A
#
# COMPACT_ATOMS: atom_id res chain seq x y z
N MET A 1 32.85 -9.89 18.91
CA MET A 1 34.33 -9.85 18.97
C MET A 1 34.70 -8.67 19.83
N ILE A 2 35.17 -8.97 21.04
CA ILE A 2 35.64 -7.99 22.02
C ILE A 2 36.95 -7.38 21.52
N CYS A 3 37.02 -6.06 21.66
CA CYS A 3 38.21 -5.27 21.39
C CYS A 3 39.30 -5.60 22.42
N HIS A 4 40.55 -5.63 21.94
CA HIS A 4 41.83 -5.88 22.60
C HIS A 4 42.19 -7.34 22.92
N THR A 5 43.14 -7.90 22.17
CA THR A 5 44.55 -8.05 22.61
C THR A 5 45.40 -8.61 21.48
N LEU A 6 46.14 -7.76 20.77
CA LEU A 6 47.39 -8.05 20.04
C LEU A 6 47.89 -6.69 19.53
N ILE A 7 48.59 -5.94 20.39
CA ILE A 7 50.05 -5.81 20.32
C ILE A 7 50.47 -5.13 19.00
N ARG A 8 50.72 -3.82 19.15
CA ARG A 8 51.87 -3.09 18.60
C ARG A 8 52.28 -3.50 17.18
N HIS A 9 51.87 -2.74 16.16
CA HIS A 9 52.76 -2.23 15.09
C HIS A 9 52.05 -1.60 13.88
N VAL A 10 50.74 -1.41 13.88
CA VAL A 10 50.07 -0.68 12.78
C VAL A 10 49.33 0.53 13.33
N PHE A 11 50.12 1.54 13.71
CA PHE A 11 49.68 2.93 13.58
C PHE A 11 49.39 3.15 12.09
N ILE A 12 48.12 3.34 11.74
CA ILE A 12 47.59 4.24 10.70
C ILE A 12 46.18 3.72 10.32
N SER A 13 45.20 4.58 10.56
CA SER A 13 43.86 4.57 9.98
C SER A 13 42.93 3.43 10.41
N LEU A 14 42.14 3.68 11.46
CA LEU A 14 40.71 3.35 11.51
C LEU A 14 40.09 4.09 12.72
N ALA A 15 40.22 5.42 12.67
CA ALA A 15 39.23 6.27 13.31
C ALA A 15 37.97 6.16 12.45
N SER A 16 37.07 5.27 12.82
CA SER A 16 35.69 5.31 12.34
C SER A 16 35.13 6.69 12.72
N SER A 17 34.97 7.51 11.68
CA SER A 17 34.48 8.88 11.62
C SER A 17 33.57 9.28 12.79
N LEU A 18 34.15 9.87 13.84
CA LEU A 18 33.39 10.66 14.78
C LEU A 18 32.98 11.94 14.04
N SER A 19 31.68 12.09 13.78
CA SER A 19 31.16 13.36 13.28
C SER A 19 31.44 14.45 14.31
N SER A 20 31.83 15.65 13.87
CA SER A 20 32.22 16.76 14.76
C SER A 20 31.15 17.16 15.78
N ASP A 21 29.92 16.65 15.69
CA ASP A 21 28.77 17.02 16.52
C ASP A 21 28.41 16.02 17.64
N GLU A 22 29.23 14.99 17.86
CA GLU A 22 28.96 13.92 18.84
C GLU A 22 29.93 13.96 20.04
N ILE A 23 29.44 13.58 21.23
CA ILE A 23 30.28 13.37 22.42
C ILE A 23 30.14 11.93 22.93
N VAL A 24 31.26 11.35 23.33
CA VAL A 24 31.32 10.02 23.96
C VAL A 24 30.93 10.19 25.42
N THR A 25 29.85 9.54 25.85
CA THR A 25 29.37 9.61 27.24
C THR A 25 30.02 8.52 28.10
N ASP A 26 30.19 7.31 27.56
CA ASP A 26 30.82 6.18 28.26
C ASP A 26 31.81 5.45 27.33
N SER A 27 32.96 5.05 27.90
CA SER A 27 33.97 4.27 27.17
C SER A 27 33.50 2.83 26.94
N CYS A 28 33.89 2.23 25.82
CA CYS A 28 33.57 0.84 25.50
C CYS A 28 34.07 -0.12 26.61
N SER A 29 33.23 -1.08 27.00
CA SER A 29 33.62 -2.18 27.89
C SER A 29 33.34 -3.53 27.22
N THR A 30 33.84 -4.63 27.80
CA THR A 30 33.76 -6.00 27.26
C THR A 30 32.34 -6.47 26.94
N THR A 31 31.32 -5.84 27.51
CA THR A 31 29.91 -6.21 27.38
C THR A 31 29.00 -5.03 26.98
N THR A 32 29.56 -3.85 26.75
CA THR A 32 28.77 -2.63 26.53
C THR A 32 29.39 -1.79 25.42
N ASP A 33 28.60 -1.56 24.36
CA ASP A 33 28.95 -0.68 23.25
C ASP A 33 29.10 0.77 23.70
N THR A 34 29.84 1.56 22.91
CA THR A 34 30.03 3.00 23.14
C THR A 34 28.67 3.70 23.17
N ARG A 35 28.39 4.43 24.26
CA ARG A 35 27.16 5.21 24.39
C ARG A 35 27.42 6.65 23.95
N CYS A 36 26.75 7.05 22.89
CA CYS A 36 26.91 8.37 22.30
C CYS A 36 25.73 9.29 22.61
N GLN A 37 26.03 10.59 22.70
CA GLN A 37 25.02 11.63 22.89
C GLN A 37 25.26 12.82 21.95
N CYS A 38 24.17 13.33 21.38
CA CYS A 38 24.14 14.55 20.58
C CYS A 38 24.68 15.75 21.40
N LYS A 39 25.57 16.58 20.82
CA LYS A 39 26.11 17.79 21.50
C LYS A 39 25.03 18.82 21.83
N SER A 40 25.32 19.71 22.77
CA SER A 40 24.45 20.84 23.15
C SER A 40 23.95 21.61 21.92
N GLY A 41 22.63 21.74 21.79
CA GLY A 41 22.00 22.38 20.62
C GLY A 41 21.69 21.43 19.46
N THR A 42 21.87 20.11 19.65
CA THR A 42 21.42 19.07 18.73
C THR A 42 20.64 17.96 19.44
N PHE A 43 19.82 17.23 18.68
CA PHE A 43 19.00 16.13 19.18
C PHE A 43 18.94 14.97 18.18
N CYS A 44 18.70 13.78 18.72
CA CYS A 44 18.54 12.54 17.97
C CYS A 44 17.04 12.17 17.89
N VAL A 45 16.54 11.67 16.75
CA VAL A 45 15.11 11.34 16.56
C VAL A 45 14.84 9.88 16.98
N PRO A 46 13.80 9.56 17.76
CA PRO A 46 13.56 8.20 18.27
C PRO A 46 13.46 7.11 17.18
N ASP A 47 12.99 7.47 15.99
CA ASP A 47 12.80 6.54 14.86
C ASP A 47 14.06 6.35 13.99
N GLN A 48 15.20 6.97 14.34
CA GLN A 48 16.47 6.86 13.62
C GLN A 48 17.60 6.52 14.59
N ALA A 49 18.53 5.66 14.19
CA ALA A 49 19.76 5.43 14.95
C ALA A 49 20.45 6.78 15.21
N CYS A 50 20.94 7.02 16.44
CA CYS A 50 21.50 8.30 16.90
C CYS A 50 22.81 8.73 16.18
N GLU A 51 23.13 8.13 15.04
CA GLU A 51 24.30 8.40 14.20
C GLU A 51 24.24 9.78 13.52
N VAL A 52 23.05 10.40 13.46
CA VAL A 52 22.86 11.73 12.84
C VAL A 52 22.21 12.71 13.82
N CYS A 53 23.00 13.65 14.34
CA CYS A 53 22.55 14.72 15.23
C CYS A 53 21.86 15.85 14.43
N LYS A 54 20.60 16.19 14.74
CA LYS A 54 19.89 17.32 14.11
C LYS A 54 19.93 18.55 14.99
N ARG A 55 20.05 19.76 14.42
CA ARG A 55 20.02 21.02 15.21
C ARG A 55 18.65 21.29 15.80
N CYS A 56 18.64 21.81 17.03
CA CYS A 56 17.42 22.22 17.70
C CYS A 56 16.79 23.45 17.01
N ALA A 57 15.46 23.49 16.96
CA ALA A 57 14.71 24.66 16.55
C ALA A 57 14.91 25.82 17.55
N ARG A 58 14.86 27.05 17.05
CA ARG A 58 14.84 28.29 17.85
C ARG A 58 13.50 28.97 17.64
N CYS A 59 12.84 29.37 18.71
CA CYS A 59 11.54 30.04 18.63
C CYS A 59 11.68 31.44 18.05
N LYS A 60 10.65 31.89 17.32
CA LYS A 60 10.62 33.22 16.69
C LYS A 60 10.21 34.31 17.70
N PRO A 61 10.48 35.59 17.42
CA PRO A 61 9.97 36.68 18.25
C PRO A 61 8.44 36.62 18.34
N GLY A 62 7.88 36.52 19.54
CA GLY A 62 6.44 36.34 19.79
C GLY A 62 6.01 34.89 20.09
N GLU A 63 6.93 33.93 20.02
CA GLU A 63 6.74 32.57 20.50
C GLU A 63 7.45 32.37 21.85
N GLU A 64 6.89 31.51 22.69
CA GLU A 64 7.46 31.07 23.96
C GLU A 64 7.94 29.62 23.84
N GLU A 65 9.13 29.33 24.38
CA GLU A 65 9.65 27.98 24.51
C GLU A 65 8.82 27.20 25.54
N VAL A 66 8.05 26.22 25.07
CA VAL A 66 7.29 25.31 25.95
C VAL A 66 8.17 24.19 26.46
N LYS A 67 9.06 23.69 25.59
CA LYS A 67 9.98 22.60 25.92
C LYS A 67 11.37 22.91 25.38
N LYS A 68 12.35 22.85 26.27
CA LYS A 68 13.77 23.04 25.92
C LYS A 68 14.29 21.84 25.13
N CYS A 69 15.24 22.10 24.24
CA CYS A 69 15.90 21.04 23.51
C CYS A 69 16.66 20.11 24.46
N THR A 70 16.58 18.81 24.19
CA THR A 70 17.37 17.77 24.86
C THR A 70 18.10 16.95 23.80
N PRO A 71 19.11 16.15 24.17
CA PRO A 71 19.80 15.28 23.21
C PRO A 71 18.91 14.27 22.47
N PHE A 72 17.65 14.08 22.91
CA PHE A 72 16.70 13.15 22.32
C PHE A 72 15.39 13.81 21.85
N SER A 73 15.26 15.13 22.02
CA SER A 73 14.04 15.85 21.63
C SER A 73 14.32 17.28 21.20
N ASN A 74 13.64 17.72 20.15
CA ASN A 74 13.71 19.09 19.66
C ASN A 74 13.11 20.12 20.65
N THR A 75 13.36 21.41 20.42
CA THR A 75 12.65 22.52 21.07
C THR A 75 11.21 22.60 20.55
N GLU A 76 10.25 22.81 21.45
CA GLU A 76 8.85 23.09 21.09
C GLU A 76 8.48 24.54 21.41
N CYS A 77 7.93 25.24 20.41
CA CYS A 77 7.56 26.64 20.47
C CYS A 77 6.04 26.80 20.41
N ARG A 78 5.48 27.67 21.25
CA ARG A 78 4.06 28.03 21.25
C ARG A 78 3.91 29.52 21.02
N LYS A 79 2.99 29.93 20.16
CA LYS A 79 2.65 31.35 19.97
C LYS A 79 1.97 31.88 21.23
N ARG A 80 2.36 33.07 21.68
CA ARG A 80 1.62 33.73 22.77
C ARG A 80 0.22 34.09 22.27
N ASP A 81 -0.80 33.71 23.01
CA ASP A 81 -2.14 34.26 22.79
C ASP A 81 -2.09 35.78 23.04
N PRO A 82 -2.72 36.61 22.19
CA PRO A 82 -2.81 38.04 22.46
C PRO A 82 -3.58 38.23 23.77
N SER A 83 -2.88 38.73 24.79
CA SER A 83 -3.43 39.02 26.11
C SER A 83 -4.71 39.88 25.98
N PRO A 84 -5.79 39.56 26.69
CA PRO A 84 -7.03 40.32 26.62
C PRO A 84 -6.90 41.55 27.53
N THR A 85 -6.55 42.70 26.95
CA THR A 85 -6.68 43.98 27.66
C THR A 85 -8.10 44.51 27.48
N GLU A 86 -8.88 44.28 28.53
CA GLU A 86 -10.10 44.97 28.98
C GLU A 86 -10.26 46.43 28.50
N LYS A 87 -11.37 46.74 27.77
CA LYS A 87 -12.10 48.03 27.80
C LYS A 87 -13.59 47.87 27.42
N THR A 88 -14.42 48.35 28.35
CA THR A 88 -15.85 48.75 28.46
C THR A 88 -16.66 49.15 27.19
N PRO A 89 -18.03 49.12 27.21
CA PRO A 89 -18.91 48.88 26.05
C PRO A 89 -19.66 50.11 25.50
N ALA A 90 -19.99 50.11 24.19
CA ALA A 90 -21.10 50.82 23.52
C ALA A 90 -21.23 50.36 22.02
N PRO A 91 -22.26 50.75 21.22
CA PRO A 91 -23.51 50.03 20.89
C PRO A 91 -23.55 49.40 19.46
N PRO A 92 -24.64 48.70 19.04
CA PRO A 92 -24.59 47.70 17.98
C PRO A 92 -24.77 48.28 16.56
N SER A 93 -24.04 47.72 15.58
CA SER A 93 -24.37 47.82 14.16
C SER A 93 -23.57 46.78 13.33
N PRO A 94 -24.05 46.43 12.13
CA PRO A 94 -24.76 45.21 11.82
C PRO A 94 -23.85 44.05 11.39
N THR A 95 -24.31 42.85 11.71
CA THR A 95 -23.77 41.55 11.27
C THR A 95 -23.50 41.50 9.76
N PRO A 96 -22.27 41.18 9.31
CA PRO A 96 -22.07 40.52 8.03
C PRO A 96 -22.32 39.02 8.26
N ALA A 97 -23.33 38.47 7.59
CA ALA A 97 -23.61 37.04 7.61
C ALA A 97 -22.34 36.25 7.25
N SER A 98 -21.93 35.35 8.13
CA SER A 98 -20.84 34.42 7.90
C SER A 98 -21.19 33.51 6.72
N SER A 99 -20.34 33.48 5.70
CA SER A 99 -20.35 32.49 4.61
C SER A 99 -19.86 31.10 5.07
N ALA A 100 -19.87 30.84 6.38
CA ALA A 100 -19.36 29.62 6.99
C ALA A 100 -20.40 28.49 7.14
N ASP A 101 -21.64 28.68 6.66
CA ASP A 101 -22.71 27.68 6.86
C ASP A 101 -23.08 26.86 5.61
N ILE A 102 -22.31 26.96 4.52
CA ILE A 102 -22.55 26.16 3.30
C ILE A 102 -21.50 25.05 3.11
N VAL A 103 -20.29 25.20 3.64
CA VAL A 103 -19.21 24.21 3.45
C VAL A 103 -19.49 22.92 4.24
N THR A 104 -20.08 23.04 5.43
CA THR A 104 -20.38 21.92 6.33
C THR A 104 -21.41 20.92 5.76
N PRO A 105 -22.59 21.32 5.23
CA PRO A 105 -23.55 20.38 4.66
C PRO A 105 -23.06 19.72 3.36
N VAL A 106 -22.24 20.42 2.56
CA VAL A 106 -21.67 19.87 1.32
C VAL A 106 -20.65 18.77 1.63
N CYS A 107 -19.78 18.96 2.61
CA CYS A 107 -18.84 17.92 3.02
C CYS A 107 -19.54 16.67 3.57
N ILE A 108 -20.60 16.84 4.36
CA ILE A 108 -21.37 15.72 4.92
C ILE A 108 -22.11 14.94 3.82
N SER A 109 -22.74 15.65 2.88
CA SER A 109 -23.43 15.00 1.76
C SER A 109 -22.49 14.22 0.84
N LEU A 110 -21.28 14.75 0.57
CA LEU A 110 -20.25 14.02 -0.16
C LEU A 110 -19.77 12.77 0.60
N ALA A 111 -19.52 12.88 1.91
CA ALA A 111 -19.09 11.74 2.72
C ALA A 111 -20.15 10.62 2.75
N ILE A 112 -21.44 10.98 2.88
CA ILE A 112 -22.55 10.02 2.84
C ILE A 112 -22.65 9.35 1.45
N LEU A 113 -22.49 10.11 0.36
CA LEU A 113 -22.46 9.56 -0.99
C LEU A 113 -21.33 8.54 -1.17
N PHE A 114 -20.11 8.86 -0.68
CA PHE A 114 -18.99 7.92 -0.71
C PHE A 114 -19.27 6.64 0.09
N ILE A 115 -19.88 6.75 1.27
CA ILE A 115 -20.27 5.59 2.08
C ILE A 115 -21.32 4.75 1.35
N ILE A 116 -22.32 5.37 0.73
CA ILE A 116 -23.35 4.65 -0.04
C ILE A 116 -22.74 3.94 -1.24
N ILE A 117 -21.83 4.58 -1.97
CA ILE A 117 -21.12 3.95 -3.10
C ILE A 117 -20.26 2.79 -2.61
N ALA A 118 -19.50 2.97 -1.52
CA ALA A 118 -18.69 1.92 -0.94
C ALA A 118 -19.54 0.73 -0.46
N LEU A 119 -20.68 1.01 0.18
CA LEU A 119 -21.64 -0.01 0.60
C LEU A 119 -22.32 -0.68 -0.60
N ALA A 120 -22.63 0.04 -1.67
CA ALA A 120 -23.21 -0.49 -2.90
C ALA A 120 -22.21 -1.37 -3.64
N VAL A 121 -20.95 -0.95 -3.78
CA VAL A 121 -19.85 -1.75 -4.35
C VAL A 121 -19.59 -2.97 -3.47
N TRP A 122 -19.57 -2.81 -2.15
CA TRP A 122 -19.46 -3.93 -1.22
C TRP A 122 -20.67 -4.86 -1.34
N TRP A 123 -21.89 -4.35 -1.44
CA TRP A 123 -23.10 -5.15 -1.65
C TRP A 123 -23.12 -5.84 -3.00
N LEU A 124 -22.68 -5.21 -4.08
CA LEU A 124 -22.54 -5.82 -5.40
C LEU A 124 -21.51 -6.95 -5.35
N LYS A 125 -20.38 -6.72 -4.68
CA LYS A 125 -19.33 -7.72 -4.44
C LYS A 125 -19.78 -8.85 -3.51
N ARG A 126 -20.66 -8.56 -2.54
CA ARG A 126 -21.19 -9.53 -1.55
C ARG A 126 -22.41 -10.30 -2.10
N ARG A 127 -23.25 -9.69 -2.93
CA ARG A 127 -24.30 -10.36 -3.73
C ARG A 127 -23.69 -11.25 -4.80
N SER A 128 -22.51 -10.92 -5.30
CA SER A 128 -21.71 -11.87 -6.06
C SER A 128 -21.46 -13.13 -5.22
N CYS A 129 -21.10 -13.00 -3.93
CA CYS A 129 -20.93 -14.12 -2.98
C CYS A 129 -22.20 -14.85 -2.55
N GLU A 130 -23.38 -14.25 -2.67
CA GLU A 130 -24.67 -14.91 -2.41
C GLU A 130 -25.47 -15.07 -3.70
N THR A 131 -24.95 -15.86 -4.63
CA THR A 131 -25.85 -16.70 -5.43
C THR A 131 -26.09 -17.95 -4.59
N PRO A 132 -27.35 -18.33 -4.29
CA PRO A 132 -27.60 -19.54 -3.52
C PRO A 132 -26.96 -20.72 -4.26
N CYS A 133 -26.14 -21.49 -3.56
CA CYS A 133 -25.83 -22.85 -3.95
C CYS A 133 -27.14 -23.65 -3.95
N LEU A 134 -27.93 -23.52 -5.01
CA LEU A 134 -29.03 -24.41 -5.33
C LEU A 134 -28.74 -24.82 -6.77
N LYS A 135 -28.02 -25.92 -7.00
CA LYS A 135 -28.55 -27.25 -6.74
C LYS A 135 -27.41 -28.27 -6.64
N SER A 136 -27.23 -28.85 -5.46
CA SER A 136 -26.81 -30.24 -5.38
C SER A 136 -27.96 -31.09 -5.93
N HIS A 137 -27.76 -31.71 -7.09
CA HIS A 137 -28.52 -32.91 -7.42
C HIS A 137 -27.71 -33.78 -8.39
N CYS A 138 -27.05 -34.81 -7.85
CA CYS A 138 -26.84 -36.04 -8.60
C CYS A 138 -28.21 -36.72 -8.66
N ASP A 139 -28.89 -36.74 -9.81
CA ASP A 139 -29.50 -37.95 -10.37
C ASP A 139 -30.06 -37.69 -11.79
N SER A 140 -30.11 -38.78 -12.54
CA SER A 140 -30.52 -39.07 -13.91
C SER A 140 -31.69 -38.29 -14.55
N SER A 141 -31.64 -38.37 -15.88
CA SER A 141 -32.70 -38.16 -16.88
C SER A 141 -32.73 -36.80 -17.60
N GLU A 142 -32.01 -36.80 -18.72
CA GLU A 142 -32.41 -36.27 -20.05
C GLU A 142 -33.49 -35.18 -20.07
N ILE A 143 -33.07 -33.92 -19.92
CA ILE A 143 -33.78 -32.75 -20.44
C ILE A 143 -32.72 -31.82 -21.04
N VAL A 144 -32.95 -31.44 -22.30
CA VAL A 144 -32.10 -30.64 -23.18
C VAL A 144 -31.33 -29.55 -22.41
N LYS A 145 -30.03 -29.79 -22.20
CA LYS A 145 -29.09 -28.79 -21.71
C LYS A 145 -28.88 -27.76 -22.81
N ILE A 146 -29.55 -26.61 -22.72
CA ILE A 146 -28.95 -25.38 -23.26
C ILE A 146 -27.66 -25.21 -22.46
N PRO A 147 -26.46 -25.20 -23.08
CA PRO A 147 -25.26 -25.02 -22.30
C PRO A 147 -25.30 -23.58 -21.78
N ILE A 148 -25.45 -23.44 -20.48
CA ILE A 148 -24.86 -22.30 -19.80
C ILE A 148 -23.36 -22.58 -19.91
N ASP A 149 -22.76 -22.11 -21.00
CA ASP A 149 -21.36 -22.37 -21.33
C ASP A 149 -20.49 -21.91 -20.16
N ASP A 150 -19.96 -22.87 -19.39
CA ASP A 150 -18.98 -22.57 -18.36
C ASP A 150 -17.73 -22.03 -19.08
N PRO A 151 -17.35 -20.76 -18.85
CA PRO A 151 -16.27 -20.11 -19.58
C PRO A 151 -14.89 -20.75 -19.29
N LEU A 152 -14.80 -21.64 -18.29
CA LEU A 152 -13.60 -22.40 -17.96
C LEU A 152 -13.63 -23.84 -18.50
N GLN A 153 -14.70 -24.26 -19.17
CA GLN A 153 -14.85 -25.63 -19.64
C GLN A 153 -13.93 -25.98 -20.81
N GLN A 154 -13.57 -24.98 -21.62
CA GLN A 154 -12.65 -25.12 -22.75
C GLN A 154 -11.49 -24.15 -22.61
N ARG A 155 -10.30 -24.59 -22.99
CA ARG A 155 -9.08 -23.77 -22.98
C ARG A 155 -9.28 -22.49 -23.79
N LEU A 156 -8.86 -21.36 -23.27
CA LEU A 156 -8.91 -20.08 -23.98
C LEU A 156 -7.72 -19.96 -24.93
N VAL A 157 -7.99 -19.56 -26.17
CA VAL A 157 -6.99 -19.34 -27.23
C VAL A 157 -6.95 -17.85 -27.59
N PRO A 158 -5.76 -17.22 -27.62
CA PRO A 158 -5.63 -15.79 -27.89
C PRO A 158 -6.01 -15.44 -29.34
N LEU A 159 -6.87 -14.44 -29.51
CA LEU A 159 -7.32 -13.96 -30.82
C LEU A 159 -6.38 -12.90 -31.44
N LEU A 160 -5.76 -12.08 -30.59
CA LEU A 160 -4.97 -10.91 -31.02
C LEU A 160 -3.46 -11.20 -31.00
N GLY A 161 -3.06 -12.46 -30.90
CA GLY A 161 -1.72 -12.91 -30.55
C GLY A 161 -1.53 -13.07 -29.04
N SER A 162 -0.62 -13.96 -28.63
CA SER A 162 -0.45 -14.37 -27.22
C SER A 162 -0.15 -13.19 -26.30
N GLU A 163 0.90 -12.43 -26.59
CA GLU A 163 1.34 -11.30 -25.76
C GLU A 163 0.28 -10.18 -25.68
N LYS A 164 -0.31 -9.81 -26.82
CA LYS A 164 -1.28 -8.69 -26.89
C LYS A 164 -2.59 -9.03 -26.20
N SER A 165 -3.09 -10.25 -26.38
CA SER A 165 -4.30 -10.72 -25.70
C SER A 165 -4.08 -10.82 -24.19
N LEU A 166 -2.91 -11.32 -23.79
CA LEU A 166 -2.55 -11.48 -22.38
C LEU A 166 -2.41 -10.11 -21.69
N LYS A 167 -1.69 -9.16 -22.29
CA LYS A 167 -1.57 -7.78 -21.78
C LYS A 167 -2.94 -7.10 -21.61
N LYS A 168 -3.85 -7.26 -22.58
CA LYS A 168 -5.22 -6.72 -22.49
C LYS A 168 -6.05 -7.36 -21.38
N SER A 169 -5.73 -8.59 -21.00
CA SER A 169 -6.44 -9.28 -19.92
C SER A 169 -6.00 -8.83 -18.52
N PHE A 170 -4.85 -8.15 -18.36
CA PHE A 170 -4.32 -7.77 -17.05
C PHE A 170 -5.26 -6.87 -16.26
N ASP A 171 -5.93 -5.93 -16.93
CA ASP A 171 -6.89 -5.01 -16.30
C ASP A 171 -8.10 -5.78 -15.72
N LEU A 172 -8.43 -6.96 -16.28
CA LEU A 172 -9.50 -7.82 -15.75
C LEU A 172 -9.13 -8.39 -14.37
N PHE A 173 -7.85 -8.64 -14.11
CA PHE A 173 -7.41 -9.13 -12.79
C PHE A 173 -7.52 -8.03 -11.74
N ASP A 174 -7.32 -6.77 -12.10
CA ASP A 174 -7.56 -5.66 -11.18
C ASP A 174 -9.06 -5.49 -10.89
N GLU A 175 -9.89 -5.60 -11.94
CA GLU A 175 -11.35 -5.42 -11.86
C GLU A 175 -12.06 -6.55 -11.08
N TYR A 176 -11.68 -7.82 -11.32
CA TYR A 176 -12.43 -8.99 -10.84
C TYR A 176 -11.77 -9.75 -9.68
N LEU A 177 -10.53 -9.43 -9.29
CA LEU A 177 -9.85 -10.07 -8.16
C LEU A 177 -9.87 -9.18 -6.91
N ASP A 178 -10.22 -9.76 -5.76
CA ASP A 178 -10.19 -9.03 -4.50
C ASP A 178 -8.76 -8.61 -4.11
N VAL A 179 -8.60 -7.34 -3.73
CA VAL A 179 -7.34 -6.74 -3.26
C VAL A 179 -6.66 -7.55 -2.13
N ARG A 180 -7.45 -8.22 -1.28
CA ARG A 180 -6.97 -9.08 -0.20
C ARG A 180 -6.28 -10.35 -0.72
N ILE A 181 -6.63 -10.78 -1.93
CA ILE A 181 -6.13 -12.01 -2.56
C ILE A 181 -4.97 -11.73 -3.51
N HIS A 182 -4.81 -10.49 -3.99
CA HIS A 182 -3.75 -10.09 -4.93
C HIS A 182 -2.37 -10.61 -4.52
N ASN A 183 -1.92 -10.36 -3.28
CA ASN A 183 -0.60 -10.78 -2.83
C ASN A 183 -0.45 -12.31 -2.82
N LYS A 184 -1.50 -13.04 -2.41
CA LYS A 184 -1.53 -14.51 -2.43
C LYS A 184 -1.46 -15.04 -3.86
N PHE A 185 -2.23 -14.44 -4.77
CA PHE A 185 -2.22 -14.76 -6.20
C PHE A 185 -0.85 -14.58 -6.82
N PHE A 186 -0.21 -13.43 -6.59
CA PHE A 186 1.11 -13.12 -7.13
C PHE A 186 2.17 -14.12 -6.65
N ARG A 187 2.16 -14.45 -5.36
CA ARG A 187 3.01 -15.53 -4.82
C ARG A 187 2.73 -16.86 -5.51
N MET A 188 1.45 -17.19 -5.76
CA MET A 188 1.06 -18.46 -6.36
C MET A 188 1.58 -18.62 -7.80
N ILE A 189 1.54 -17.56 -8.59
CA ILE A 189 2.06 -17.58 -9.97
C ILE A 189 3.59 -17.42 -10.03
N GLY A 190 4.27 -17.35 -8.89
CA GLY A 190 5.74 -17.31 -8.77
C GLY A 190 6.35 -15.91 -8.75
N VAL A 191 5.58 -14.86 -8.48
CA VAL A 191 6.12 -13.52 -8.23
C VAL A 191 6.68 -13.47 -6.80
N SER A 192 7.97 -13.16 -6.67
CA SER A 192 8.65 -13.07 -5.37
C SER A 192 8.14 -11.90 -4.51
N ASP A 193 8.16 -12.06 -3.19
CA ASP A 193 7.80 -11.01 -2.23
C ASP A 193 8.55 -9.68 -2.42
N ASN A 194 9.81 -9.73 -2.85
CA ASN A 194 10.56 -8.51 -3.11
C ASN A 194 9.90 -7.64 -4.20
N HIS A 195 9.45 -8.27 -5.29
CA HIS A 195 8.76 -7.55 -6.37
C HIS A 195 7.39 -7.04 -5.93
N ILE A 196 6.65 -7.83 -5.14
CA ILE A 196 5.35 -7.42 -4.58
C ILE A 196 5.53 -6.17 -3.69
N ARG A 197 6.51 -6.18 -2.78
CA ARG A 197 6.80 -5.06 -1.89
C ARG A 197 7.24 -3.80 -2.63
N ILE A 198 8.07 -3.94 -3.67
CA ILE A 198 8.49 -2.78 -4.49
C ILE A 198 7.28 -2.14 -5.19
N SER A 199 6.36 -2.96 -5.72
CA SER A 199 5.16 -2.48 -6.40
C SER A 199 4.09 -1.86 -5.49
N GLU A 200 4.13 -2.13 -4.18
CA GLU A 200 3.17 -1.57 -3.20
C GLU A 200 3.35 -0.06 -2.96
N ASN A 201 4.51 0.49 -3.31
CA ASN A 201 4.77 1.93 -3.20
C ASN A 201 4.14 2.75 -4.36
N GLY A 202 3.60 2.08 -5.38
CA GLY A 202 2.90 2.70 -6.50
C GLY A 202 1.38 2.86 -6.27
N ALA A 203 0.67 3.39 -7.27
CA ALA A 203 -0.80 3.43 -7.21
C ALA A 203 -1.39 2.01 -7.24
N PRO A 204 -2.49 1.73 -6.50
CA PRO A 204 -3.07 0.38 -6.40
C PRO A 204 -3.46 -0.24 -7.75
N VAL A 205 -3.97 0.58 -8.67
CA VAL A 205 -4.44 0.17 -10.01
C VAL A 205 -3.27 -0.27 -10.90
N ASP A 206 -2.10 0.35 -10.73
CA ASP A 206 -0.92 0.04 -11.54
C ASP A 206 -0.16 -1.19 -11.01
N LYS A 207 -0.33 -1.51 -9.72
CA LYS A 207 0.34 -2.64 -9.06
C LYS A 207 0.06 -3.96 -9.77
N VAL A 208 -1.22 -4.25 -10.05
CA VAL A 208 -1.61 -5.53 -10.66
C VAL A 208 -1.02 -5.67 -12.06
N TYR A 209 -1.16 -4.61 -12.86
CA TYR A 209 -0.66 -4.57 -14.23
C TYR A 209 0.86 -4.77 -14.28
N GLU A 210 1.63 -4.02 -13.48
CA GLU A 210 3.08 -4.10 -13.51
C GLU A 210 3.59 -5.46 -13.01
N LEU A 211 2.97 -6.05 -11.98
CA LEU A 211 3.35 -7.39 -11.51
C LEU A 211 3.06 -8.47 -12.55
N LEU A 212 1.89 -8.44 -13.20
CA LEU A 212 1.54 -9.39 -14.27
C LEU A 212 2.44 -9.23 -15.50
N LYS A 213 2.79 -8.00 -15.85
CA LYS A 213 3.72 -7.70 -16.95
C LYS A 213 5.12 -8.24 -16.66
N ASN A 214 5.64 -8.05 -15.45
CA ASN A 214 6.92 -8.62 -15.02
C ASN A 214 6.89 -10.14 -14.99
N TRP A 215 5.79 -10.73 -14.49
CA TRP A 215 5.57 -12.18 -14.52
C TRP A 215 5.59 -12.73 -15.95
N MET A 216 4.84 -12.12 -16.86
CA MET A 216 4.77 -12.52 -18.28
C MET A 216 6.15 -12.45 -18.94
N GLN A 217 6.93 -11.40 -18.67
CA GLN A 217 8.30 -11.28 -19.17
C GLN A 217 9.22 -12.41 -18.68
N ARG A 218 9.07 -12.83 -17.41
CA ARG A 218 9.84 -13.94 -16.84
C ARG A 218 9.43 -15.31 -17.38
N GLN A 219 8.14 -15.52 -17.62
CA GLN A 219 7.63 -16.79 -18.15
C GLN A 219 7.88 -16.96 -19.66
N GLY A 220 8.00 -15.85 -20.40
CA GLY A 220 8.27 -15.86 -21.82
C GLY A 220 7.17 -16.59 -22.61
N LEU A 221 7.56 -17.58 -23.43
CA LEU A 221 6.63 -18.33 -24.29
C LEU A 221 5.60 -19.17 -23.51
N LYS A 222 5.85 -19.44 -22.22
CA LYS A 222 4.92 -20.17 -21.36
C LYS A 222 3.86 -19.26 -20.73
N ALA A 223 3.95 -17.94 -20.91
CA ALA A 223 2.98 -17.01 -20.37
C ALA A 223 1.64 -17.14 -21.11
N ASP A 224 0.63 -17.63 -20.39
CA ASP A 224 -0.70 -17.91 -20.93
C ASP A 224 -1.76 -17.54 -19.88
N ILE A 225 -2.92 -17.03 -20.32
CA ILE A 225 -4.04 -16.70 -19.44
C ILE A 225 -4.56 -17.93 -18.71
N ASN A 226 -4.51 -19.11 -19.35
CA ASN A 226 -4.98 -20.36 -18.76
C ASN A 226 -4.18 -20.70 -17.49
N VAL A 227 -2.86 -20.39 -17.45
CA VAL A 227 -2.03 -20.57 -16.24
C VAL A 227 -2.50 -19.65 -15.11
N LEU A 228 -2.88 -18.41 -15.42
CA LEU A 228 -3.42 -17.48 -14.44
C LEU A 228 -4.79 -17.92 -13.91
N LEU A 229 -5.65 -18.44 -14.79
CA LEU A 229 -6.97 -18.98 -14.43
C LEU A 229 -6.83 -20.25 -13.58
N GLU A 230 -5.92 -21.15 -13.92
CA GLU A 230 -5.59 -22.34 -13.12
C GLU A 230 -5.07 -21.97 -11.73
N ALA A 231 -4.23 -20.94 -11.62
CA ALA A 231 -3.77 -20.43 -10.33
C ALA A 231 -4.89 -19.82 -9.49
N LEU A 232 -5.89 -19.20 -10.12
CA LEU A 232 -7.10 -18.74 -9.41
C LEU A 232 -7.94 -19.92 -8.92
N LEU A 233 -8.10 -20.96 -9.74
CA LEU A 233 -8.83 -22.17 -9.37
C LEU A 233 -8.16 -22.91 -8.21
N SER A 234 -6.84 -23.02 -8.19
CA SER A 234 -6.10 -23.68 -7.09
C SER A 234 -6.17 -22.92 -5.76
N MET A 235 -6.58 -21.65 -5.78
CA MET A 235 -6.81 -20.82 -4.59
C MET A 235 -8.30 -20.62 -4.27
N ASP A 236 -9.17 -21.47 -4.81
CA ASP A 236 -10.62 -21.41 -4.64
C ASP A 236 -11.27 -20.10 -5.14
N GLN A 237 -10.59 -19.36 -6.02
CA GLN A 237 -11.11 -18.13 -6.64
C GLN A 237 -11.87 -18.42 -7.94
N ARG A 238 -12.70 -19.47 -7.93
CA ARG A 238 -13.43 -19.94 -9.12
C ARG A 238 -14.30 -18.85 -9.75
N ARG A 239 -15.05 -18.09 -8.95
CA ARG A 239 -15.91 -17.03 -9.47
C ARG A 239 -15.12 -15.92 -10.18
N SER A 240 -13.98 -15.52 -9.62
CA SER A 240 -13.11 -14.53 -10.28
C SER A 240 -12.55 -15.09 -11.58
N ALA A 241 -12.11 -16.35 -11.60
CA ALA A 241 -11.64 -17.01 -12.81
C ALA A 241 -12.73 -17.04 -13.90
N GLU A 242 -13.97 -17.44 -13.56
CA GLU A 242 -15.10 -17.44 -14.48
C GLU A 242 -15.41 -16.03 -15.00
N SER A 243 -15.44 -15.04 -14.11
CA SER A 243 -15.72 -13.63 -14.48
C SER A 243 -14.66 -13.07 -15.43
N ILE A 244 -13.38 -13.35 -15.16
CA ILE A 244 -12.26 -12.95 -16.01
C ILE A 244 -12.35 -13.65 -17.36
N ALA A 245 -12.57 -14.97 -17.39
CA ALA A 245 -12.70 -15.73 -18.63
C ALA A 245 -13.87 -15.23 -19.48
N SER A 246 -15.06 -15.05 -18.89
CA SER A 246 -16.22 -14.46 -19.58
C SER A 246 -15.95 -13.05 -20.09
N ALA A 247 -15.27 -12.20 -19.33
CA ALA A 247 -14.92 -10.85 -19.77
C ALA A 247 -13.91 -10.90 -20.93
N ALA A 248 -12.92 -11.78 -20.86
CA ALA A 248 -11.91 -11.96 -21.90
C ALA A 248 -12.52 -12.45 -23.22
N LEU A 249 -13.51 -13.33 -23.16
CA LEU A 249 -14.30 -13.78 -24.31
C LEU A 249 -15.18 -12.65 -24.86
N ARG A 250 -15.96 -11.99 -23.99
CA ARG A 250 -16.87 -10.90 -24.39
C ARG A 250 -16.13 -9.71 -25.01
N ARG A 251 -14.95 -9.37 -24.50
CA ARG A 251 -14.11 -8.28 -25.06
C ARG A 251 -13.32 -8.71 -26.30
N GLY A 252 -13.46 -9.97 -26.75
CA GLY A 252 -12.82 -10.49 -27.96
C GLY A 252 -11.30 -10.63 -27.84
N TYR A 253 -10.77 -10.80 -26.62
CA TYR A 253 -9.34 -11.05 -26.42
C TYR A 253 -9.01 -12.52 -26.68
N TYR A 254 -9.96 -13.40 -26.38
CA TYR A 254 -9.84 -14.84 -26.49
C TYR A 254 -11.09 -15.45 -27.12
N ARG A 255 -10.94 -16.69 -27.59
CA ARG A 255 -12.03 -17.60 -27.95
C ARG A 255 -11.80 -18.93 -27.27
N HIS A 256 -12.81 -19.79 -27.21
CA HIS A 256 -12.56 -21.17 -26.84
C HIS A 256 -11.77 -21.90 -27.94
N ALA A 257 -10.93 -22.85 -27.52
CA ALA A 257 -10.31 -23.80 -28.42
C ALA A 257 -11.41 -24.61 -29.11
N ASP A 258 -11.33 -24.73 -30.42
CA ASP A 258 -12.29 -25.54 -31.18
C ASP A 258 -12.18 -26.99 -30.69
N THR A 259 -13.31 -27.56 -30.26
CA THR A 259 -13.37 -29.00 -29.97
C THR A 259 -13.13 -29.75 -31.29
N PRO A 260 -12.15 -30.66 -31.38
CA PRO A 260 -11.94 -31.48 -32.56
C PRO A 260 -13.14 -32.40 -32.86
#